data_AF-A0A1H3NMC3-F1
#
_entry.id   AF-A0A1H3NMC3-F1
#
_cell.length_a   1.000
_cell.length_b   1.000
_cell.length_c   1.000
_cell.angle_alpha   90.00
_cell.angle_beta   90.00
_cell.angle_gamma   90.00
#
_symmetry.space_group_name_H-M   'P 1'
#
loop_
_entity.id
_entity.type
_entity.pdbx_description
1 polymer ?
#
loop_
_entity_poly.entity_id
_entity_poly.type
_entity_poly.pdbx_seq_one_letter_code
_entity_poly.pdbx_strand_id
1 'polypeptide(L)'
;MTTVIQRAGSRANVGSRPVRIGVRALACVVALTVAALFAAGGAWLGWRWAAELPDDVEAGGLAMSAAPGLSIAKVDRLDPVFSYQHSTGLATQIFGSDNYNGGYVLLSMDLPNGSYSSVLTGVEANLRQQGWKVVPTSSARELSATRDDLALMVVPVSDGAVLPELTPKAQLGIEFVRPQPAAVLPLTLVGWLVGLLLGGLMVLAVARRPSTRKASGPVAAALASVGTLLLLPATVLSSGDIIYAQLIQSAMVSPPAPWTAYTFIVIRPLSMLGIVFLISASVLPILPRRRDR
;
A
#
# COMPACT_ATOMS: atom_id res chain seq x y z
N MET A 1 -37.01 7.01 69.51
CA MET A 1 -37.36 7.35 68.12
C MET A 1 -36.35 8.37 67.63
N THR A 2 -35.35 7.93 66.86
CA THR A 2 -34.26 8.79 66.38
C THR A 2 -34.27 8.73 64.87
N THR A 3 -34.77 9.79 64.24
CA THR A 3 -34.96 9.89 62.79
C THR A 3 -33.63 10.16 62.12
N VAL A 4 -33.04 9.14 61.49
CA VAL A 4 -31.80 9.27 60.69
C VAL A 4 -32.18 9.86 59.33
N ILE A 5 -31.89 11.15 59.14
CA ILE A 5 -32.03 11.83 57.84
C ILE A 5 -30.86 11.40 56.96
N GLN A 6 -31.11 10.42 56.09
CA GLN A 6 -30.20 9.99 55.03
C GLN A 6 -30.12 11.11 53.96
N ARG A 7 -29.14 12.00 54.07
CA ARG A 7 -28.80 12.95 52.99
C ARG A 7 -28.28 12.16 51.79
N ALA A 8 -29.13 11.98 50.79
CA ALA A 8 -28.75 11.54 49.45
C ALA A 8 -27.84 12.62 48.81
N GLY A 9 -26.55 12.55 49.10
CA GLY A 9 -25.53 13.35 48.44
C GLY A 9 -25.40 12.89 46.98
N SER A 10 -26.14 13.55 46.09
CA SER A 10 -25.95 13.48 44.65
C SER A 10 -24.55 14.00 44.29
N ARG A 11 -23.55 13.11 44.33
CA ARG A 11 -22.24 13.38 43.74
C ARG A 11 -22.42 13.37 42.23
N ALA A 12 -22.74 14.55 41.68
CA ALA A 12 -22.70 14.80 40.26
C ALA A 12 -21.32 14.40 39.74
N ASN A 13 -21.28 13.31 38.98
CA ASN A 13 -20.08 12.64 38.49
C ASN A 13 -19.53 13.38 37.25
N VAL A 14 -19.31 14.69 37.39
CA VAL A 14 -19.02 15.65 36.30
C VAL A 14 -17.62 15.41 35.69
N GLY A 15 -16.71 14.71 36.38
CA GLY A 15 -15.33 14.50 35.92
C GLY A 15 -15.06 13.32 34.98
N SER A 16 -16.05 12.48 34.62
CA SER A 16 -15.77 11.17 33.98
C SER A 16 -16.02 11.08 32.46
N ARG A 17 -16.60 12.11 31.84
CA ARG A 17 -16.95 12.09 30.40
C ARG A 17 -15.76 12.22 29.44
N PRO A 18 -14.79 13.15 29.61
CA PRO A 18 -13.75 13.36 28.60
C PRO A 18 -12.79 12.16 28.47
N VAL A 19 -12.46 11.52 29.60
CA VAL A 19 -11.57 10.35 29.62
C VAL A 19 -12.16 9.16 28.84
N ARG A 20 -13.48 8.95 28.92
CA ARG A 20 -14.16 7.86 28.19
C ARG A 20 -14.16 8.07 26.68
N ILE A 21 -14.23 9.31 26.20
CA ILE A 21 -14.18 9.62 24.77
C ILE A 21 -12.79 9.34 24.22
N GLY A 22 -11.74 9.81 24.91
CA GLY A 22 -10.35 9.59 24.49
C GLY A 22 -9.99 8.10 24.38
N VAL A 23 -10.41 7.28 25.35
CA VAL A 23 -10.16 5.83 25.32
C VAL A 23 -10.86 5.14 24.14
N ARG A 24 -12.09 5.53 23.82
CA ARG A 24 -12.84 4.97 22.67
C ARG A 24 -12.24 5.39 21.34
N ALA A 25 -11.78 6.64 21.23
CA ALA A 25 -11.09 7.13 20.04
C ALA A 25 -9.79 6.35 19.81
N LEU A 26 -8.94 6.24 20.84
CA LEU A 26 -7.70 5.47 20.76
C LEU A 26 -7.95 4.01 20.39
N ALA A 27 -8.95 3.38 21.00
CA ALA A 27 -9.38 2.03 20.66
C ALA A 27 -9.75 1.86 19.18
N CYS A 28 -10.51 2.82 18.63
CA CYS A 28 -10.88 2.82 17.23
C CYS A 28 -9.64 2.94 16.33
N VAL A 29 -8.72 3.85 16.66
CA VAL A 29 -7.47 4.04 15.90
C VAL A 29 -6.59 2.78 15.94
N VAL A 30 -6.45 2.14 17.10
CA VAL A 30 -5.74 0.85 17.22
C VAL A 30 -6.37 -0.20 16.31
N ALA A 31 -7.70 -0.35 16.37
CA ALA A 31 -8.40 -1.37 15.57
C ALA A 31 -8.25 -1.11 14.07
N LEU A 32 -8.36 0.14 13.62
CA LEU A 32 -8.17 0.53 12.23
C LEU A 32 -6.72 0.36 11.76
N THR A 33 -5.74 0.62 12.62
CA THR A 33 -4.31 0.40 12.34
C THR A 33 -4.02 -1.09 12.11
N VAL A 34 -4.55 -1.96 12.98
CA VAL A 34 -4.42 -3.42 12.81
C VAL A 34 -5.17 -3.88 11.55
N ALA A 35 -6.36 -3.33 11.27
CA ALA A 35 -7.10 -3.61 10.04
C ALA A 35 -6.30 -3.27 8.79
N ALA A 36 -5.68 -2.09 8.72
CA ALA A 36 -4.85 -1.67 7.58
C ALA A 36 -3.62 -2.57 7.38
N LEU A 37 -2.96 -2.99 8.46
CA LEU A 37 -1.81 -3.92 8.39
C LEU A 37 -2.21 -5.28 7.80
N PHE A 38 -3.33 -5.84 8.26
CA PHE A 38 -3.83 -7.11 7.72
C PHE A 38 -4.38 -6.96 6.30
N ALA A 39 -4.99 -5.81 5.96
CA ALA A 39 -5.40 -5.50 4.59
C ALA A 39 -4.20 -5.49 3.63
N ALA A 40 -3.10 -4.83 4.02
CA ALA A 40 -1.84 -4.84 3.31
C ALA A 40 -1.27 -6.27 3.15
N GLY A 41 -1.31 -7.08 4.20
CA GLY A 41 -0.92 -8.49 4.14
C GLY A 41 -1.80 -9.34 3.22
N GLY A 42 -3.11 -9.11 3.23
CA GLY A 42 -4.08 -9.76 2.34
C GLY A 42 -3.84 -9.38 0.87
N ALA A 43 -3.60 -8.10 0.60
CA ALA A 43 -3.20 -7.62 -0.72
C ALA A 43 -1.92 -8.30 -1.20
N TRP A 44 -0.88 -8.32 -0.36
CA TRP A 44 0.40 -8.97 -0.64
C TRP A 44 0.23 -10.45 -0.99
N LEU A 45 -0.67 -11.15 -0.29
CA LEU A 45 -0.98 -12.53 -0.60
C LEU A 45 -1.69 -12.64 -1.96
N GLY A 46 -2.66 -11.77 -2.26
CA GLY A 46 -3.35 -11.76 -3.56
C GLY A 46 -2.42 -11.52 -4.75
N TRP A 47 -1.37 -10.73 -4.56
CA TRP A 47 -0.34 -10.51 -5.58
C TRP A 47 0.53 -11.75 -5.87
N ARG A 48 0.41 -12.84 -5.10
CA ARG A 48 1.07 -14.12 -5.41
C ARG A 48 0.47 -14.85 -6.60
N TRP A 49 -0.72 -14.44 -7.06
CA TRP A 49 -1.38 -14.94 -8.26
C TRP A 49 -1.23 -13.99 -9.46
N ALA A 50 -0.28 -13.07 -9.43
CA ALA A 50 -0.01 -12.24 -10.58
C ALA A 50 0.59 -13.05 -11.73
N ALA A 51 0.14 -12.75 -12.95
CA ALA A 51 0.71 -13.33 -14.16
C ALA A 51 2.20 -12.98 -14.26
N GLU A 52 2.95 -13.84 -14.96
CA GLU A 52 4.33 -13.54 -15.31
C GLU A 52 4.37 -12.38 -16.31
N LEU A 53 5.47 -11.63 -16.30
CA LEU A 53 5.70 -10.63 -17.34
C LEU A 53 6.18 -11.36 -18.60
N PRO A 54 5.84 -10.87 -19.81
CA PRO A 54 6.38 -11.43 -21.03
C PRO A 54 7.91 -11.42 -20.99
N ASP A 55 8.54 -12.42 -21.61
CA ASP A 55 9.99 -12.39 -21.80
C ASP A 55 10.39 -11.29 -22.79
N ASP A 56 11.70 -11.01 -22.90
CA ASP A 56 12.17 -9.88 -23.72
C ASP A 56 11.88 -10.09 -25.22
N VAL A 57 11.78 -11.35 -25.68
CA VAL A 57 11.50 -11.68 -27.08
C VAL A 57 10.03 -11.46 -27.39
N GLU A 58 9.13 -11.95 -26.54
CA GLU A 58 7.70 -11.76 -26.63
C GLU A 58 7.34 -10.27 -26.49
N ALA A 59 7.88 -9.60 -25.47
CA ALA A 59 7.66 -8.17 -25.24
C ALA A 59 8.17 -7.33 -26.42
N GLY A 60 9.32 -7.70 -27.00
CA GLY A 60 9.84 -7.11 -28.23
C GLY A 60 8.91 -7.29 -29.43
N GLY A 61 8.40 -8.50 -29.63
CA GLY A 61 7.43 -8.81 -30.69
C GLY A 61 6.14 -8.00 -30.57
N LEU A 62 5.59 -7.92 -29.36
CA LEU A 62 4.39 -7.12 -29.05
C LEU A 62 4.64 -5.62 -29.26
N ALA A 63 5.78 -5.09 -28.79
CA ALA A 63 6.15 -3.69 -28.94
C ALA A 63 6.32 -3.30 -30.42
N MET A 64 7.03 -4.12 -31.21
CA MET A 64 7.20 -3.88 -32.65
C MET A 64 5.88 -4.02 -33.43
N SER A 65 4.96 -4.86 -32.97
CA SER A 65 3.61 -4.95 -33.56
C SER A 65 2.79 -3.69 -33.25
N ALA A 66 2.89 -3.15 -32.04
CA ALA A 66 2.24 -1.91 -31.65
C ALA A 66 2.82 -0.67 -32.37
N ALA A 67 4.15 -0.63 -32.54
CA ALA A 67 4.87 0.47 -33.16
C ALA A 67 5.72 0.00 -34.37
N PRO A 68 5.07 -0.40 -35.49
CA PRO A 68 5.78 -0.94 -36.65
C PRO A 68 6.71 0.10 -37.27
N GLY A 69 7.91 -0.34 -37.63
CA GLY A 69 8.94 0.51 -38.23
C GLY A 69 9.85 1.23 -37.24
N LEU A 70 9.61 1.12 -35.92
CA LEU A 70 10.54 1.58 -34.90
C LEU A 70 11.49 0.46 -34.48
N SER A 71 12.70 0.83 -34.05
CA SER A 71 13.69 -0.08 -33.47
C SER A 71 13.70 0.00 -31.95
N ILE A 72 13.87 -1.14 -31.29
CA ILE A 72 14.09 -1.21 -29.84
C ILE A 72 15.54 -0.79 -29.55
N ALA A 73 15.71 0.31 -28.84
CA ALA A 73 17.00 0.86 -28.44
C ALA A 73 17.53 0.22 -27.14
N LYS A 74 16.62 -0.02 -26.18
CA LYS A 74 16.95 -0.53 -24.85
C LYS A 74 15.78 -1.32 -24.28
N VAL A 75 16.10 -2.38 -23.55
CA VAL A 75 15.15 -3.12 -22.70
C VAL A 75 15.58 -2.93 -21.25
N ASP A 76 14.68 -2.46 -20.41
CA ASP A 76 14.85 -2.38 -18.95
C ASP A 76 13.81 -3.27 -18.27
N ARG A 77 14.19 -3.94 -17.18
CA ARG A 77 13.39 -5.03 -16.61
C ARG A 77 13.46 -5.05 -15.09
N LEU A 78 12.30 -5.23 -14.46
CA LEU A 78 12.14 -5.48 -13.04
C LEU A 78 11.24 -6.70 -12.82
N ASP A 79 11.85 -7.87 -12.65
CA ASP A 79 11.11 -9.14 -12.55
C ASP A 79 10.21 -9.30 -11.31
N PRO A 80 10.65 -8.94 -10.08
CA PRO A 80 9.83 -9.15 -8.89
C PRO A 80 8.48 -8.43 -9.00
N VAL A 81 7.43 -9.00 -8.41
CA VAL A 81 6.08 -8.39 -8.44
C VAL A 81 6.11 -6.94 -7.95
N PHE A 82 6.86 -6.67 -6.89
CA PHE A 82 7.24 -5.33 -6.47
C PHE A 82 8.66 -5.35 -5.89
N SER A 83 9.47 -4.32 -6.18
CA SER A 83 10.83 -4.19 -5.65
C SER A 83 11.34 -2.74 -5.73
N TYR A 84 12.45 -2.47 -5.05
CA TYR A 84 13.22 -1.25 -5.23
C TYR A 84 14.02 -1.32 -6.54
N GLN A 85 13.87 -0.32 -7.42
CA GLN A 85 14.45 -0.32 -8.77
C GLN A 85 15.95 -0.01 -8.78
N HIS A 86 16.40 0.97 -7.99
CA HIS A 86 17.79 1.45 -8.00
C HIS A 86 18.52 1.32 -6.66
N SER A 87 17.85 0.76 -5.65
CA SER A 87 18.37 0.74 -4.28
C SER A 87 18.49 -0.70 -3.81
N THR A 88 19.71 -1.19 -3.77
CA THR A 88 20.04 -2.50 -3.23
C THR A 88 20.96 -2.32 -2.03
N GLY A 89 20.73 -3.10 -0.96
CA GLY A 89 21.57 -3.07 0.23
C GLY A 89 20.80 -3.01 1.54
N LEU A 90 21.55 -3.17 2.63
CA LEU A 90 21.02 -3.25 3.99
C LEU A 90 20.35 -1.94 4.43
N ALA A 91 20.86 -0.79 4.00
CA ALA A 91 20.25 0.50 4.29
C ALA A 91 18.82 0.59 3.73
N THR A 92 18.60 0.24 2.47
CA THR A 92 17.29 0.20 1.82
C THR A 92 16.34 -0.79 2.50
N GLN A 93 16.86 -1.95 2.90
CA GLN A 93 16.08 -2.97 3.60
C GLN A 93 15.61 -2.53 5.00
N ILE A 94 16.35 -1.64 5.66
CA ILE A 94 16.00 -1.12 6.99
C ILE A 94 15.16 0.15 6.89
N PHE A 95 15.63 1.13 6.12
CA PHE A 95 15.06 2.46 6.09
C PHE A 95 13.96 2.62 5.04
N GLY A 96 13.95 1.79 4.00
CA GLY A 96 13.08 1.95 2.84
C GLY A 96 13.71 2.81 1.74
N SER A 97 12.94 3.09 0.70
CA SER A 97 13.28 4.02 -0.38
C SER A 97 12.00 4.43 -1.12
N ASP A 98 12.07 5.53 -1.85
CA ASP A 98 10.92 6.08 -2.59
C ASP A 98 10.79 5.47 -3.99
N ASN A 99 11.68 4.55 -4.36
CA ASN A 99 11.70 3.87 -5.66
C ASN A 99 11.15 2.43 -5.63
N TYR A 100 10.14 2.19 -4.78
CA TYR A 100 9.47 0.90 -4.67
C TYR A 100 8.35 0.79 -5.70
N ASN A 101 8.59 0.02 -6.76
CA ASN A 101 7.72 -0.03 -7.94
C ASN A 101 7.22 -1.45 -8.20
N GLY A 102 6.13 -1.55 -8.97
CA GLY A 102 5.69 -2.81 -9.56
C GLY A 102 6.70 -3.32 -10.58
N GLY A 103 6.80 -4.63 -10.72
CA GLY A 103 7.65 -5.22 -11.76
C GLY A 103 7.15 -4.89 -13.15
N TYR A 104 8.07 -4.67 -14.08
CA TYR A 104 7.79 -4.24 -15.45
C TYR A 104 8.81 -4.78 -16.47
N VAL A 105 8.47 -4.68 -17.75
CA VAL A 105 9.39 -4.77 -18.89
C VAL A 105 9.19 -3.53 -19.74
N LEU A 106 10.20 -2.66 -19.79
CA LEU A 106 10.15 -1.38 -20.49
C LEU A 106 11.05 -1.44 -21.73
N LEU A 107 10.43 -1.27 -22.90
CA LEU A 107 11.14 -1.16 -24.16
C LEU A 107 11.19 0.29 -24.59
N SER A 108 12.39 0.85 -24.64
CA SER A 108 12.63 2.19 -25.20
C SER A 108 12.87 2.05 -26.70
N MET A 109 12.09 2.74 -27.51
CA MET A 109 12.15 2.68 -28.98
C MET A 109 12.63 4.00 -29.56
N ASP A 110 13.51 3.92 -30.56
CA ASP A 110 14.04 5.10 -31.24
C ASP A 110 13.00 5.75 -32.14
N LEU A 111 13.05 7.08 -32.19
CA LEU A 111 12.20 7.91 -33.04
C LEU A 111 13.06 8.60 -34.12
N PRO A 112 13.41 7.91 -35.22
CA PRO A 112 14.45 8.38 -36.14
C PRO A 112 14.14 9.74 -36.81
N ASN A 113 12.87 10.08 -37.03
CA ASN A 113 12.47 11.34 -37.68
C ASN A 113 11.13 11.91 -37.14
N GLY A 114 10.63 11.42 -36.01
CA GLY A 114 9.28 11.69 -35.52
C GLY A 114 9.26 12.34 -34.15
N SER A 115 8.18 13.06 -33.84
CA SER A 115 7.88 13.42 -32.46
C SER A 115 7.13 12.27 -31.79
N TYR A 116 7.32 12.11 -30.48
CA TYR A 116 6.56 11.15 -29.67
C TYR A 116 5.05 11.25 -29.95
N SER A 117 4.52 12.48 -30.00
CA SER A 117 3.09 12.74 -30.26
C SER A 117 2.61 12.24 -31.62
N SER A 118 3.43 12.35 -32.68
CA SER A 118 3.05 11.85 -34.00
C SER A 118 2.96 10.32 -34.07
N VAL A 119 3.78 9.63 -33.27
CA VAL A 119 3.82 8.16 -33.25
C VAL A 119 2.71 7.59 -32.36
N LEU A 120 2.38 8.28 -31.27
CA LEU A 120 1.41 7.81 -30.27
C LEU A 120 0.05 7.45 -30.89
N THR A 121 -0.48 8.28 -31.79
CA THR A 121 -1.76 8.04 -32.49
C THR A 121 -1.71 6.77 -33.34
N GLY A 122 -0.57 6.50 -33.98
CA GLY A 122 -0.36 5.27 -34.76
C GLY A 122 -0.33 4.03 -33.86
N VAL A 123 0.39 4.13 -32.74
CA VAL A 123 0.45 3.06 -31.72
C VAL A 123 -0.93 2.74 -31.17
N GLU A 124 -1.73 3.76 -30.84
CA GLU A 124 -3.11 3.59 -30.39
C GLU A 124 -3.96 2.81 -31.40
N ALA A 125 -3.89 3.18 -32.67
CA ALA A 125 -4.65 2.53 -33.74
C ALA A 125 -4.22 1.06 -33.91
N ASN A 126 -2.92 0.78 -33.92
CA ASN A 126 -2.38 -0.57 -34.06
C ASN A 126 -2.76 -1.46 -32.87
N LEU A 127 -2.67 -0.95 -31.64
CA LEU A 127 -3.11 -1.66 -30.43
C LEU A 127 -4.59 -2.03 -30.52
N ARG A 128 -5.46 -1.09 -30.90
CA ARG A 128 -6.89 -1.37 -31.09
C ARG A 128 -7.14 -2.42 -32.17
N GLN A 129 -6.43 -2.34 -33.29
CA GLN A 129 -6.54 -3.31 -34.37
C GLN A 129 -6.14 -4.73 -33.94
N GLN A 130 -5.18 -4.83 -33.01
CA GLN A 130 -4.73 -6.08 -32.40
C GLN A 130 -5.63 -6.57 -31.23
N GLY A 131 -6.79 -5.94 -31.03
CA GLY A 131 -7.76 -6.33 -30.00
C GLY A 131 -7.45 -5.80 -28.59
N TRP A 132 -6.50 -4.89 -28.43
CA TRP A 132 -6.27 -4.26 -27.13
C TRP A 132 -7.39 -3.26 -26.80
N LYS A 133 -7.82 -3.29 -25.55
CA LYS A 133 -8.69 -2.25 -24.98
C LYS A 133 -7.83 -1.06 -24.56
N VAL A 134 -7.79 -0.04 -25.40
CA VAL A 134 -7.02 1.19 -25.13
C VAL A 134 -7.89 2.22 -24.41
N VAL A 135 -7.39 2.69 -23.26
CA VAL A 135 -7.98 3.74 -22.43
C VAL A 135 -7.04 4.95 -22.46
N PRO A 136 -7.51 6.12 -22.90
CA PRO A 136 -6.73 7.35 -22.78
C PRO A 136 -6.45 7.65 -21.31
N THR A 137 -5.22 8.00 -20.98
CA THR A 137 -4.88 8.52 -19.66
C THR A 137 -5.28 10.00 -19.54
N SER A 138 -5.34 10.52 -18.32
CA SER A 138 -5.68 11.94 -18.06
C SER A 138 -4.66 12.91 -18.66
N SER A 139 -3.40 12.51 -18.79
CA SER A 139 -2.41 13.17 -19.62
C SER A 139 -2.63 12.70 -21.06
N ALA A 140 -2.96 13.58 -22.00
CA ALA A 140 -3.11 13.23 -23.43
C ALA A 140 -1.77 12.81 -24.12
N ARG A 141 -0.83 12.30 -23.33
CA ARG A 141 0.56 11.97 -23.67
C ARG A 141 0.90 10.52 -23.32
N GLU A 142 0.03 9.82 -22.61
CA GLU A 142 0.22 8.41 -22.30
C GLU A 142 -0.96 7.62 -22.84
N LEU A 143 -0.75 6.33 -23.04
CA LEU A 143 -1.82 5.40 -23.37
C LEU A 143 -1.72 4.23 -22.42
N SER A 144 -2.88 3.74 -22.02
CA SER A 144 -3.03 2.56 -21.19
C SER A 144 -3.79 1.52 -22.00
N ALA A 145 -3.26 0.31 -22.13
CA ALA A 145 -3.89 -0.74 -22.91
C ALA A 145 -3.91 -2.06 -22.15
N THR A 146 -4.99 -2.83 -22.31
CA THR A 146 -5.16 -4.15 -21.69
C THR A 146 -5.64 -5.17 -22.72
N ARG A 147 -5.15 -6.40 -22.63
CA ARG A 147 -5.59 -7.54 -23.45
C ARG A 147 -5.35 -8.82 -22.64
N ASP A 148 -6.42 -9.56 -22.38
CA ASP A 148 -6.38 -10.76 -21.54
C ASP A 148 -5.79 -10.47 -20.15
N ASP A 149 -4.69 -11.14 -19.78
CA ASP A 149 -3.93 -10.93 -18.54
C ASP A 149 -2.72 -10.01 -18.70
N LEU A 150 -2.59 -9.34 -19.86
CA LEU A 150 -1.54 -8.38 -20.16
C LEU A 150 -2.05 -6.94 -20.05
N ALA A 151 -1.16 -6.09 -19.54
CA ALA A 151 -1.37 -4.68 -19.35
C ALA A 151 -0.10 -3.96 -19.84
N LEU A 152 -0.26 -2.88 -20.61
CA LEU A 152 0.85 -2.05 -21.03
C LEU A 152 0.53 -0.56 -20.96
N MET A 153 1.58 0.22 -20.77
CA MET A 153 1.56 1.67 -20.85
C MET A 153 2.48 2.13 -21.99
N VAL A 154 2.03 3.13 -22.73
CA VAL A 154 2.87 3.85 -23.70
C VAL A 154 3.21 5.19 -23.08
N VAL A 155 4.49 5.41 -22.79
CA VAL A 155 4.98 6.54 -22.00
C VAL A 155 6.21 7.18 -22.68
N PRO A 156 6.45 8.49 -22.52
CA PRO A 156 7.68 9.09 -23.00
C PRO A 156 8.85 8.68 -22.11
N VAL A 157 9.97 8.27 -22.70
CA VAL A 157 11.17 7.85 -21.95
C VAL A 157 12.44 8.56 -22.44
N SER A 158 13.46 8.65 -21.60
CA SER A 158 14.82 9.04 -21.98
C SER A 158 15.80 8.19 -21.21
N ASP A 159 16.75 7.58 -21.91
CA ASP A 159 17.78 6.71 -21.31
C ASP A 159 17.21 5.56 -20.44
N GLY A 160 15.98 5.13 -20.74
CA GLY A 160 15.25 4.09 -20.00
C GLY A 160 14.53 4.58 -18.75
N ALA A 161 14.47 5.89 -18.49
CA ALA A 161 13.64 6.47 -17.43
C ALA A 161 12.37 7.12 -18.01
N VAL A 162 11.23 6.92 -17.34
CA VAL A 162 9.97 7.58 -17.69
C VAL A 162 10.08 9.08 -17.42
N LEU A 163 9.70 9.89 -18.40
CA LEU A 163 9.76 11.34 -18.31
C LEU A 163 8.45 11.91 -17.77
N PRO A 164 8.49 12.79 -16.74
CA PRO A 164 7.30 13.49 -16.27
C PRO A 164 6.81 14.54 -17.29
N GLU A 165 7.71 15.03 -18.14
CA GLU A 165 7.44 16.03 -19.17
C GLU A 165 8.07 15.64 -20.50
N LEU A 166 7.37 15.93 -21.60
CA LEU A 166 7.88 15.67 -22.95
C LEU A 166 9.10 16.55 -23.23
N THR A 167 10.21 15.90 -23.58
CA THR A 167 11.42 16.60 -24.06
C THR A 167 11.63 16.33 -25.54
N PRO A 168 12.40 17.17 -26.26
CA PRO A 168 12.73 16.92 -27.67
C PRO A 168 13.49 15.61 -27.93
N LYS A 169 14.09 15.03 -26.89
CA LYS A 169 14.83 13.76 -26.95
C LYS A 169 14.00 12.57 -26.44
N ALA A 170 12.73 12.77 -26.13
CA ALA A 170 11.86 11.70 -25.65
C ALA A 170 11.76 10.59 -26.71
N GLN A 171 12.08 9.38 -26.29
CA GLN A 171 11.80 8.13 -26.99
C GLN A 171 10.39 7.64 -26.66
N LEU A 172 9.91 6.68 -27.44
CA LEU A 172 8.67 5.96 -27.14
C LEU A 172 9.00 4.80 -26.19
N GLY A 173 8.45 4.82 -24.98
CA GLY A 173 8.48 3.69 -24.07
C GLY A 173 7.22 2.85 -24.20
N ILE A 174 7.37 1.53 -24.36
CA ILE A 174 6.29 0.56 -24.17
C ILE A 174 6.62 -0.25 -22.91
N GLU A 175 5.86 -0.02 -21.85
CA GLU A 175 6.05 -0.64 -20.55
C GLU A 175 4.97 -1.71 -20.32
N PHE A 176 5.37 -2.98 -20.30
CA PHE A 176 4.50 -4.08 -19.87
C PHE A 176 4.51 -4.16 -18.35
N VAL A 177 3.32 -4.19 -17.76
CA VAL A 177 3.12 -4.25 -16.31
C VAL A 177 2.16 -5.38 -15.98
N ARG A 178 2.16 -5.81 -14.72
CA ARG A 178 1.20 -6.83 -14.26
C ARG A 178 -0.13 -6.16 -13.90
N PRO A 179 -1.27 -6.59 -14.47
CA PRO A 179 -2.56 -6.14 -13.97
C PRO A 179 -2.77 -6.64 -12.55
N GLN A 180 -3.61 -5.93 -11.78
CA GLN A 180 -3.97 -6.37 -10.44
C GLN A 180 -4.69 -7.73 -10.49
N PRO A 181 -4.20 -8.77 -9.79
CA PRO A 181 -4.88 -10.06 -9.76
C PRO A 181 -6.26 -9.94 -9.12
N ALA A 182 -7.22 -10.71 -9.63
CA ALA A 182 -8.59 -10.76 -9.11
C ALA A 182 -8.65 -11.13 -7.61
N ALA A 183 -7.63 -11.84 -7.11
CA ALA A 183 -7.51 -12.23 -5.70
C ALA A 183 -7.15 -11.08 -4.74
N VAL A 184 -6.56 -9.97 -5.24
CA VAL A 184 -6.06 -8.88 -4.38
C VAL A 184 -7.17 -8.23 -3.58
N LEU A 185 -8.26 -7.80 -4.23
CA LEU A 185 -9.36 -7.12 -3.55
C LEU A 185 -10.05 -7.98 -2.49
N PRO A 186 -10.52 -9.21 -2.77
CA PRO A 186 -11.18 -10.02 -1.76
C PRO A 186 -10.24 -10.36 -0.59
N LEU A 187 -8.96 -10.67 -0.84
CA LEU A 187 -8.00 -10.94 0.24
C LEU A 187 -7.66 -9.70 1.06
N THR A 188 -7.62 -8.51 0.43
CA THR A 188 -7.49 -7.22 1.13
C THR A 188 -8.66 -7.00 2.08
N LEU A 189 -9.90 -7.22 1.61
CA LEU A 189 -11.11 -7.07 2.43
C LEU A 189 -11.17 -8.08 3.58
N VAL A 190 -10.83 -9.35 3.31
CA VAL A 190 -10.73 -10.39 4.35
C VAL A 190 -9.67 -10.01 5.38
N GLY A 191 -8.49 -9.60 4.92
CA GLY A 191 -7.43 -9.11 5.80
C GLY A 191 -7.90 -7.94 6.67
N TRP A 192 -8.55 -6.94 6.07
CA TRP A 192 -9.08 -5.80 6.81
C TRP A 192 -10.08 -6.22 7.90
N LEU A 193 -11.04 -7.09 7.58
CA LEU A 193 -12.03 -7.60 8.53
C LEU A 193 -11.39 -8.39 9.67
N VAL A 194 -10.42 -9.26 9.36
CA VAL A 194 -9.67 -10.03 10.36
C VAL A 194 -8.88 -9.09 11.27
N GLY A 195 -8.19 -8.10 10.70
CA GLY A 195 -7.42 -7.13 11.47
C GLY A 195 -8.30 -6.24 12.36
N LEU A 196 -9.48 -5.82 11.86
CA LEU A 196 -10.45 -5.07 12.66
C LEU A 196 -10.96 -5.90 13.85
N LEU A 197 -11.30 -7.16 13.61
CA LEU A 197 -11.72 -8.09 14.66
C LEU A 197 -10.62 -8.28 15.70
N LEU A 198 -9.39 -8.57 15.28
CA LEU A 198 -8.25 -8.78 16.18
C LEU A 198 -7.91 -7.52 16.97
N GLY A 199 -7.85 -6.36 16.32
CA GLY A 199 -7.62 -5.07 16.97
C GLY A 199 -8.73 -4.72 17.96
N GLY A 200 -9.99 -4.99 17.62
CA GLY A 200 -11.12 -4.84 18.53
C GLY A 200 -11.04 -5.77 19.75
N LEU A 201 -10.68 -7.04 19.54
CA LEU A 201 -10.47 -8.01 20.62
C LEU A 201 -9.31 -7.59 21.54
N MET A 202 -8.21 -7.05 20.99
CA MET A 202 -7.10 -6.51 21.77
C MET A 202 -7.56 -5.37 22.69
N VAL A 203 -8.31 -4.41 22.14
CA VAL A 203 -8.89 -3.31 22.92
C VAL A 203 -9.81 -3.83 24.02
N LEU A 204 -10.72 -4.76 23.69
CA LEU A 204 -11.66 -5.33 24.66
C LEU A 204 -10.94 -6.11 25.76
N ALA A 205 -9.89 -6.87 25.42
CA ALA A 205 -9.09 -7.60 26.38
C ALA A 205 -8.36 -6.68 27.35
N VAL A 206 -7.91 -5.51 26.89
CA VAL A 206 -7.32 -4.47 27.76
C VAL A 206 -8.40 -3.81 28.62
N ALA A 207 -9.56 -3.47 28.04
CA ALA A 207 -10.65 -2.79 28.73
C ALA A 207 -11.35 -3.64 29.80
N ARG A 208 -11.45 -4.96 29.61
CA ARG A 208 -12.11 -5.88 30.55
C ARG A 208 -11.23 -6.29 31.74
N ARG A 209 -9.94 -5.93 31.76
CA ARG A 209 -9.03 -6.36 32.83
C ARG A 209 -9.33 -5.62 34.14
N PRO A 210 -9.61 -6.33 35.25
CA PRO A 210 -9.87 -5.69 36.54
C PRO A 210 -8.65 -4.89 37.00
N SER A 211 -8.88 -3.68 37.54
CA SER A 211 -7.83 -2.72 37.92
C SER A 211 -6.88 -3.19 39.03
N THR A 212 -7.07 -4.42 39.53
CA THR A 212 -6.25 -5.07 40.55
C THR A 212 -4.83 -5.38 40.05
N ARG A 213 -4.58 -5.45 38.74
CA ARG A 213 -3.23 -5.57 38.14
C ARG A 213 -2.57 -4.19 37.93
N LYS A 214 -2.30 -3.46 39.01
CA LYS A 214 -1.83 -2.05 38.99
C LYS A 214 -0.54 -1.74 38.20
N ALA A 215 0.47 -2.61 38.16
CA ALA A 215 1.78 -2.23 37.60
C ALA A 215 1.93 -2.31 36.07
N SER A 216 1.32 -3.29 35.39
CA SER A 216 1.57 -3.54 33.95
C SER A 216 0.60 -2.83 33.02
N GLY A 217 -0.54 -2.37 33.53
CA GLY A 217 -1.58 -1.69 32.75
C GLY A 217 -1.11 -0.38 32.10
N PRO A 218 -0.50 0.55 32.86
CA PRO A 218 -0.03 1.82 32.30
C PRO A 218 1.04 1.65 31.22
N VAL A 219 1.99 0.72 31.44
CA VAL A 219 3.07 0.44 30.48
C VAL A 219 2.51 -0.15 29.18
N ALA A 220 1.63 -1.14 29.27
CA ALA A 220 0.99 -1.73 28.08
C ALA A 220 0.18 -0.67 27.30
N ALA A 221 -0.54 0.20 27.99
CA ALA A 221 -1.29 1.29 27.35
C ALA A 221 -0.37 2.33 26.68
N ALA A 222 0.76 2.68 27.32
CA ALA A 222 1.75 3.58 26.75
C ALA A 222 2.41 2.97 25.49
N LEU A 223 2.83 1.71 25.56
CA LEU A 223 3.38 0.98 24.41
C LEU A 223 2.36 0.87 23.27
N ALA A 224 1.10 0.56 23.56
CA ALA A 224 0.05 0.52 22.55
C ALA A 224 -0.16 1.88 21.88
N SER A 225 -0.16 2.96 22.68
CA SER A 225 -0.35 4.33 22.18
C SER A 225 0.82 4.78 21.30
N VAL A 226 2.06 4.59 21.76
CA VAL A 226 3.27 4.91 20.99
C VAL A 226 3.32 4.07 19.72
N GLY A 227 3.06 2.76 19.84
CA GLY A 227 3.07 1.86 18.68
C GLY A 227 2.05 2.26 17.61
N THR A 228 0.84 2.62 18.04
CA THR A 228 -0.22 3.12 17.14
C THR A 228 0.17 4.45 16.49
N LEU A 229 0.73 5.39 17.26
CA LEU A 229 1.18 6.68 16.76
C LEU A 229 2.26 6.52 15.68
N LEU A 230 3.21 5.61 15.89
CA LEU A 230 4.28 5.31 14.92
C LEU A 230 3.76 4.65 13.64
N LEU A 231 2.68 3.86 13.73
CA LEU A 231 2.05 3.20 12.58
C LEU A 231 1.02 4.08 11.84
N LEU A 232 0.62 5.20 12.44
CA LEU A 232 -0.44 6.04 11.89
C LEU A 232 -0.11 6.58 10.48
N PRO A 233 1.11 7.08 10.18
CA PRO A 233 1.42 7.55 8.83
C PRO A 233 1.26 6.45 7.77
N ALA A 234 1.79 5.24 8.04
CA ALA A 234 1.66 4.12 7.12
C ALA A 234 0.20 3.67 6.95
N THR A 235 -0.56 3.66 8.04
CA THR A 235 -1.99 3.31 8.05
C THR A 235 -2.80 4.26 7.17
N VAL A 236 -2.58 5.58 7.32
CA VAL A 236 -3.31 6.60 6.55
C VAL A 236 -2.97 6.50 5.07
N LEU A 237 -1.69 6.42 4.73
CA LEU A 237 -1.25 6.33 3.33
C LEU A 237 -1.71 5.03 2.67
N SER A 238 -1.49 3.87 3.29
CA SER A 238 -1.96 2.58 2.73
C SER A 238 -3.48 2.51 2.59
N SER A 239 -4.23 3.06 3.54
CA SER A 239 -5.70 3.11 3.42
C SER A 239 -6.12 4.05 2.30
N GLY A 240 -5.44 5.19 2.16
CA GLY A 240 -5.61 6.13 1.06
C GLY A 240 -5.36 5.48 -0.29
N ASP A 241 -4.27 4.73 -0.43
CA ASP A 241 -3.92 4.01 -1.67
C ASP A 241 -4.97 2.95 -2.02
N ILE A 242 -5.43 2.16 -1.04
CA ILE A 242 -6.51 1.18 -1.26
C ILE A 242 -7.79 1.87 -1.73
N ILE A 243 -8.20 2.95 -1.05
CA ILE A 243 -9.41 3.70 -1.40
C ILE A 243 -9.27 4.31 -2.80
N TYR A 244 -8.14 4.94 -3.08
CA TYR A 244 -7.88 5.60 -4.35
C TYR A 244 -7.86 4.59 -5.51
N ALA A 245 -7.09 3.52 -5.39
CA ALA A 245 -6.97 2.49 -6.42
C ALA A 245 -8.30 1.77 -6.68
N GLN A 246 -9.07 1.45 -5.63
CA GLN A 246 -10.29 0.65 -5.80
C GLN A 246 -11.55 1.49 -6.10
N LEU A 247 -11.67 2.70 -5.56
CA LEU A 247 -12.89 3.51 -5.67
C LEU A 247 -12.78 4.65 -6.66
N ILE A 248 -11.58 5.24 -6.83
CA ILE A 248 -11.40 6.44 -7.67
C ILE A 248 -10.83 6.04 -9.03
N GLN A 249 -9.86 5.13 -9.07
CA GLN A 249 -9.12 4.79 -10.28
C GLN A 249 -9.02 3.29 -10.51
N SER A 250 -10.17 2.61 -10.54
CA SER A 250 -10.24 1.16 -10.79
C SER A 250 -9.71 0.71 -12.16
N ALA A 251 -9.49 1.65 -13.07
CA ALA A 251 -8.92 1.42 -14.40
C ALA A 251 -7.39 1.66 -14.47
N MET A 252 -6.68 1.77 -13.33
CA MET A 252 -5.21 1.84 -13.34
C MET A 252 -4.62 0.57 -13.96
N VAL A 253 -3.77 0.76 -14.97
CA VAL A 253 -3.02 -0.32 -15.63
C VAL A 253 -1.86 -0.80 -14.75
N SER A 254 -1.24 0.11 -13.98
CA SER A 254 -0.18 -0.19 -13.02
C SER A 254 -0.56 0.32 -11.61
N PRO A 255 -1.37 -0.45 -10.85
CA PRO A 255 -1.77 -0.02 -9.53
C PRO A 255 -0.60 -0.10 -8.53
N PRO A 256 -0.45 0.90 -7.63
CA PRO A 256 0.59 0.86 -6.61
C PRO A 256 0.34 -0.32 -5.65
N ALA A 257 1.41 -0.83 -5.01
CA ALA A 257 1.23 -1.84 -3.97
C ALA A 257 0.42 -1.26 -2.81
N PRO A 258 -0.63 -1.93 -2.30
CA PRO A 258 -1.38 -1.45 -1.14
C PRO A 258 -0.53 -1.27 0.14
N TRP A 259 0.66 -1.87 0.18
CA TRP A 259 1.63 -1.76 1.27
C TRP A 259 2.79 -0.79 0.96
N THR A 260 2.75 -0.01 -0.12
CA THR A 260 3.83 0.93 -0.50
C THR A 260 4.16 1.92 0.63
N ALA A 261 3.18 2.34 1.42
CA ALA A 261 3.48 3.22 2.55
C ALA A 261 4.50 2.63 3.55
N TYR A 262 4.54 1.30 3.70
CA TYR A 262 5.50 0.60 4.57
C TYR A 262 6.88 0.44 3.93
N THR A 263 7.07 0.85 2.68
CA THR A 263 8.34 0.74 1.94
C THR A 263 9.07 2.07 1.80
N PHE A 264 8.40 3.20 2.06
CA PHE A 264 8.99 4.55 2.03
C PHE A 264 10.06 4.78 3.07
N ILE A 265 10.99 5.69 2.74
CA ILE A 265 12.02 6.14 3.66
C ILE A 265 11.35 6.72 4.92
N VAL A 266 11.95 6.50 6.09
CA VAL A 266 11.44 6.92 7.42
C VAL A 266 10.19 6.18 7.88
N ILE A 267 9.18 5.99 7.03
CA ILE A 267 7.92 5.32 7.43
C ILE A 267 8.16 3.85 7.77
N ARG A 268 9.02 3.16 7.01
CA ARG A 268 9.38 1.76 7.25
C ARG A 268 9.92 1.51 8.67
N PRO A 269 11.01 2.16 9.13
CA PRO A 269 11.53 1.91 10.48
C PRO A 269 10.54 2.32 11.59
N LEU A 270 9.77 3.40 11.40
CA LEU A 270 8.72 3.78 12.36
C LEU A 270 7.65 2.70 12.46
N SER A 271 7.23 2.13 11.32
CA SER A 271 6.25 1.05 11.29
C SER A 271 6.77 -0.22 11.96
N MET A 272 8.03 -0.59 11.71
CA MET A 272 8.67 -1.73 12.38
C MET A 272 8.71 -1.56 13.90
N LEU A 273 9.14 -0.39 14.39
CA LEU A 273 9.11 -0.06 15.82
C LEU A 273 7.68 -0.06 16.38
N GLY A 274 6.72 0.49 15.62
CA GLY A 274 5.33 0.53 16.01
C GLY A 274 4.72 -0.87 16.20
N ILE A 275 5.01 -1.79 15.27
CA ILE A 275 4.63 -3.21 15.37
C ILE A 275 5.24 -3.84 16.62
N VAL A 276 6.53 -3.63 16.88
CA VAL A 276 7.21 -4.17 18.07
C VAL A 276 6.53 -3.69 19.36
N PHE A 277 6.15 -2.41 19.44
CA PHE A 277 5.46 -1.87 20.60
C PHE A 277 4.03 -2.41 20.75
N LEU A 278 3.29 -2.57 19.65
CA LEU A 278 1.95 -3.18 19.69
C LEU A 278 2.00 -4.66 20.15
N ILE A 279 2.98 -5.43 19.65
CA ILE A 279 3.20 -6.81 20.09
C ILE A 279 3.57 -6.82 21.58
N SER A 280 4.51 -5.99 22.00
CA SER A 280 4.94 -5.89 23.40
C SER A 280 3.78 -5.52 24.33
N ALA A 281 2.95 -4.56 23.93
CA ALA A 281 1.73 -4.17 24.65
C ALA A 281 0.72 -5.33 24.78
N SER A 282 0.69 -6.24 23.81
CA SER A 282 -0.20 -7.40 23.79
C SER A 282 0.32 -8.55 24.66
N VAL A 283 1.64 -8.73 24.71
CA VAL A 283 2.30 -9.83 25.46
C VAL A 283 2.46 -9.48 26.94
N LEU A 284 2.83 -8.25 27.29
CA LEU A 284 3.08 -7.81 28.68
C LEU A 284 1.96 -8.20 29.66
N PRO A 285 0.67 -8.08 29.29
CA PRO A 285 -0.42 -8.44 30.19
C PRO A 285 -0.59 -9.96 30.40
N ILE A 286 -0.02 -10.80 29.53
CA ILE A 286 -0.09 -12.28 29.59
C ILE A 286 1.01 -12.85 30.49
N LEU A 287 2.16 -12.16 30.62
CA LEU A 287 3.29 -12.65 31.40
C LEU A 287 2.94 -12.83 32.90
N PRO A 288 3.32 -13.95 33.52
CA PRO A 288 3.11 -14.18 34.95
C PRO A 288 3.92 -13.16 35.75
N ARG A 289 3.31 -12.55 36.78
CA ARG A 289 4.05 -11.73 37.73
C ARG A 289 4.99 -12.63 38.52
N ARG A 290 6.29 -12.31 38.54
CA ARG A 290 7.18 -12.82 39.60
C ARG A 290 6.53 -12.43 40.92
N ARG A 291 6.13 -13.42 41.72
CA ARG A 291 5.77 -13.18 43.12
C ARG A 291 7.06 -12.75 43.79
N ASP A 292 7.15 -11.47 44.13
CA ASP A 292 8.21 -10.98 45.00
C ASP A 292 8.15 -11.83 46.28
N ARG A 293 9.23 -12.58 46.54
CA ARG A 293 9.43 -13.37 47.76
C ARG A 293 10.16 -12.51 48.77
#